data_AF-A0A496WV66-F1
#
_entry.id   AF-A0A496WV66-F1
#
_cell.length_a   1.000
_cell.length_b   1.000
_cell.length_c   1.000
_cell.angle_alpha   90.00
_cell.angle_beta   90.00
_cell.angle_gamma   90.00
#
_symmetry.space_group_name_H-M   'P 1'
#
loop_
_entity.id
_entity.type
_entity.pdbx_description
1 polymer ?
#
loop_
_entity_poly.entity_id
_entity_poly.type
_entity_poly.pdbx_seq_one_letter_code
_entity_poly.pdbx_strand_id
1 'polypeptide(L)'
;MTKPAYKLAHIDKAEIALAARKGLMVADSHYFAWPAKQQERFRATMSEKARQKVECVLIDCLLGIKCSAQELPNTWDDIPLPKLNIINWANLLTQGIGEDYICLNEHMAEGKSLLDFSTLYDYDYDNYLFQEEAKKQDFSGYKGVDYFAYQYTSWVRLLIQEQFYYASFMSLATHFLDEIESAGSDHIRQLIPHDYVDGNDQGKPEKGGFLWDMKVDAGGLEAQLEELQSRWYVYQQERWVALSRSISDLPSAVFIQDPDWDDDPHRLFIFNNVTTLKLIRWQHFLSDCKPLITDFSLMEEQLKKEIGDAISWLSENHKDILKNFDPKITKLRKKTKIIMSSRAMEDLANIDSDDEPYQ
;
A
#
# COMPACT_ATOMS: atom_id res chain seq x y z
N MET A 1 -7.16 28.15 11.42
CA MET A 1 -7.72 26.81 11.17
C MET A 1 -7.38 25.95 12.38
N THR A 2 -8.39 25.45 13.09
CA THR A 2 -8.22 24.43 14.12
C THR A 2 -7.71 23.16 13.46
N LYS A 3 -6.64 22.55 13.99
CA LYS A 3 -6.20 21.23 13.52
C LYS A 3 -7.39 20.26 13.66
N PRO A 4 -7.68 19.42 12.66
CA PRO A 4 -8.69 18.39 12.82
C PRO A 4 -8.34 17.54 14.03
N ALA A 5 -9.36 17.14 14.80
CA ALA A 5 -9.16 16.25 15.92
C ALA A 5 -8.62 14.91 15.41
N TYR A 6 -7.66 14.32 16.12
CA TYR A 6 -7.13 13.01 15.77
C TYR A 6 -8.24 11.96 15.81
N LYS A 7 -8.39 11.18 14.71
CA LYS A 7 -9.55 10.32 14.46
C LYS A 7 -9.79 9.28 15.56
N LEU A 8 -8.72 8.77 16.16
CA LEU A 8 -8.78 7.78 17.23
C LEU A 8 -8.62 8.38 18.64
N ALA A 9 -8.92 9.67 18.83
CA ALA A 9 -8.78 10.33 20.14
C ALA A 9 -9.71 9.75 21.23
N HIS A 10 -10.74 9.01 20.84
CA HIS A 10 -11.70 8.39 21.74
C HIS A 10 -11.21 7.07 22.37
N ILE A 11 -10.12 6.48 21.85
CA ILE A 11 -9.57 5.19 22.34
C ILE A 11 -8.73 5.41 23.60
N ASP A 12 -8.94 4.57 24.63
CA ASP A 12 -8.15 4.60 25.87
C ASP A 12 -6.75 3.99 25.67
N LYS A 13 -5.75 4.87 25.58
CA LYS A 13 -4.34 4.48 25.43
C LYS A 13 -3.82 3.61 26.57
N ALA A 14 -4.32 3.80 27.79
CA ALA A 14 -3.87 3.03 28.96
C ALA A 14 -4.37 1.59 28.86
N GLU A 15 -5.60 1.40 28.38
CA GLU A 15 -6.17 0.07 28.11
C GLU A 15 -5.39 -0.67 27.02
N ILE A 16 -5.09 0.01 25.90
CA ILE A 16 -4.24 -0.51 24.82
C ILE A 16 -2.88 -0.98 25.35
N ALA A 17 -2.19 -0.12 26.10
CA ALA A 17 -0.88 -0.43 26.65
C ALA A 17 -0.93 -1.59 27.66
N LEU A 18 -1.99 -1.66 28.47
CA LEU A 18 -2.18 -2.75 29.43
C LEU A 18 -2.42 -4.10 28.71
N ALA A 19 -3.25 -4.12 27.66
CA ALA A 19 -3.50 -5.31 26.86
C ALA A 19 -2.21 -5.80 26.17
N ALA A 20 -1.46 -4.90 25.54
CA ALA A 20 -0.17 -5.24 24.92
C ALA A 20 0.83 -5.82 25.93
N ARG A 21 0.93 -5.24 27.13
CA ARG A 21 1.76 -5.77 28.22
C ARG A 21 1.36 -7.17 28.64
N LYS A 22 0.05 -7.43 28.81
CA LYS A 22 -0.46 -8.77 29.14
C LYS A 22 -0.11 -9.77 28.03
N GLY A 23 -0.31 -9.39 26.77
CA GLY A 23 0.03 -10.23 25.61
C GLY A 23 1.49 -10.65 25.61
N LEU A 24 2.40 -9.69 25.81
CA LEU A 24 3.84 -9.97 25.87
C LEU A 24 4.24 -10.87 27.06
N MET A 25 3.62 -10.71 28.23
CA MET A 25 3.85 -11.61 29.38
C MET A 25 3.37 -13.04 29.14
N VAL A 26 2.28 -13.22 28.38
CA VAL A 26 1.76 -14.53 28.01
C VAL A 26 2.64 -15.19 26.94
N ALA A 27 3.22 -14.39 26.06
CA ALA A 27 4.19 -14.85 25.07
C ALA A 27 5.49 -15.32 25.75
N ASP A 28 6.05 -14.52 26.68
CA ASP A 28 7.17 -14.88 27.54
C ASP A 28 7.10 -14.16 28.91
N SER A 29 7.08 -14.92 30.00
CA SER A 29 6.97 -14.37 31.36
C SER A 29 8.16 -13.51 31.79
N HIS A 30 9.31 -13.64 31.13
CA HIS A 30 10.53 -12.88 31.43
C HIS A 30 10.70 -11.64 30.56
N TYR A 31 9.79 -11.37 29.62
CA TYR A 31 9.93 -10.30 28.64
C TYR A 31 10.34 -8.96 29.26
N PHE A 32 9.63 -8.52 30.31
CA PHE A 32 9.90 -7.23 30.97
C PHE A 32 11.14 -7.22 31.87
N ALA A 33 11.75 -8.39 32.12
CA ALA A 33 13.04 -8.48 32.81
C ALA A 33 14.23 -8.34 31.84
N TRP A 34 14.01 -8.43 30.53
CA TRP A 34 15.08 -8.31 29.54
C TRP A 34 15.51 -6.86 29.30
N PRO A 35 16.75 -6.62 28.86
CA PRO A 35 17.17 -5.32 28.32
C PRO A 35 16.32 -4.89 27.11
N ALA A 36 16.17 -3.58 26.90
CA ALA A 36 15.34 -3.02 25.83
C ALA A 36 15.64 -3.60 24.43
N LYS A 37 16.92 -3.79 24.09
CA LYS A 37 17.34 -4.39 22.82
C LYS A 37 16.86 -5.84 22.65
N GLN A 38 16.84 -6.61 23.73
CA GLN A 38 16.34 -8.00 23.69
C GLN A 38 14.81 -8.02 23.62
N GLN A 39 14.12 -7.10 24.30
CA GLN A 39 12.67 -6.92 24.15
C GLN A 39 12.31 -6.60 22.70
N GLU A 40 12.98 -5.64 22.08
CA GLU A 40 12.77 -5.27 20.68
C GLU A 40 13.03 -6.44 19.73
N ARG A 41 14.15 -7.16 19.90
CA ARG A 41 14.43 -8.35 19.11
C ARG A 41 13.33 -9.39 19.22
N PHE A 42 12.82 -9.63 20.43
CA PHE A 42 11.71 -10.54 20.65
C PHE A 42 10.45 -10.08 19.90
N ARG A 43 10.08 -8.79 20.00
CA ARG A 43 8.93 -8.24 19.27
C ARG A 43 9.05 -8.45 17.75
N ALA A 44 10.23 -8.17 17.20
CA ALA A 44 10.48 -8.27 15.76
C ALA A 44 10.57 -9.70 15.22
N THR A 45 10.96 -10.68 16.05
CA THR A 45 11.26 -12.05 15.61
C THR A 45 10.48 -13.12 16.37
N MET A 46 9.37 -12.77 17.02
CA MET A 46 8.59 -13.75 17.77
C MET A 46 8.07 -14.86 16.85
N SER A 47 8.09 -16.10 17.36
CA SER A 47 7.52 -17.23 16.61
C SER A 47 6.03 -17.04 16.38
N GLU A 48 5.49 -17.62 15.31
CA GLU A 48 4.06 -17.61 15.02
C GLU A 48 3.19 -18.05 16.21
N LYS A 49 3.59 -19.12 16.91
CA LYS A 49 2.90 -19.59 18.13
C LYS A 49 2.87 -18.54 19.25
N ALA A 50 3.91 -17.73 19.38
CA ALA A 50 3.97 -16.67 20.38
C ALA A 50 3.08 -15.48 19.94
N ARG A 51 3.12 -15.12 18.65
CA ARG A 51 2.25 -14.10 18.06
C ARG A 51 0.77 -14.42 18.25
N GLN A 52 0.35 -15.64 17.91
CA GLN A 52 -1.04 -16.09 18.10
C GLN A 52 -1.50 -15.97 19.56
N LYS A 53 -0.63 -16.28 20.53
CA LYS A 53 -0.96 -16.07 21.95
C LYS A 53 -1.16 -14.60 22.29
N VAL A 54 -0.30 -13.72 21.77
CA VAL A 54 -0.45 -12.27 21.95
C VAL A 54 -1.78 -11.83 21.39
N GLU A 55 -2.08 -12.18 20.14
CA GLU A 55 -3.30 -11.78 19.42
C GLU A 55 -4.57 -12.26 20.13
N CYS A 56 -4.63 -13.51 20.59
CA CYS A 56 -5.76 -14.00 21.41
C CYS A 56 -5.95 -13.15 22.69
N VAL A 57 -4.87 -12.76 23.36
CA VAL A 57 -4.94 -11.91 24.57
C VAL A 57 -5.41 -10.50 24.23
N LEU A 58 -4.97 -9.93 23.10
CA LEU A 58 -5.39 -8.61 22.66
C LEU A 58 -6.90 -8.60 22.37
N ILE A 59 -7.38 -9.59 21.61
CA ILE A 59 -8.80 -9.72 21.25
C ILE A 59 -9.68 -9.92 22.51
N ASP A 60 -9.27 -10.76 23.45
CA ASP A 60 -10.01 -10.95 24.70
C ASP A 60 -10.00 -9.69 25.57
N CYS A 61 -8.84 -9.05 25.75
CA CYS A 61 -8.73 -7.88 26.61
C CYS A 61 -9.47 -6.65 26.06
N LEU A 62 -9.46 -6.44 24.75
CA LEU A 62 -9.93 -5.21 24.13
C LEU A 62 -11.35 -5.34 23.57
N LEU A 63 -11.74 -6.54 23.13
CA LEU A 63 -13.04 -6.78 22.51
C LEU A 63 -13.92 -7.74 23.33
N GLY A 64 -13.38 -8.38 24.37
CA GLY A 64 -14.10 -9.38 25.17
C GLY A 64 -14.36 -10.69 24.43
N ILE A 65 -13.66 -10.93 23.32
CA ILE A 65 -13.85 -12.13 22.48
C ILE A 65 -12.80 -13.16 22.86
N LYS A 66 -13.25 -14.33 23.31
CA LYS A 66 -12.35 -15.45 23.61
C LYS A 66 -12.14 -16.30 22.38
N CYS A 67 -10.88 -16.47 21.97
CA CYS A 67 -10.50 -17.37 20.89
C CYS A 67 -9.27 -18.19 21.26
N SER A 68 -9.20 -19.40 20.73
CA SER A 68 -7.97 -20.20 20.70
C SER A 68 -7.14 -19.89 19.44
N ALA A 69 -5.88 -20.33 19.42
CA ALA A 69 -5.01 -20.17 18.25
C ALA A 69 -5.57 -20.83 16.97
N GLN A 70 -6.43 -21.84 17.10
CA GLN A 70 -7.09 -22.49 15.95
C GLN A 70 -8.26 -21.68 15.41
N GLU A 71 -8.96 -20.95 16.28
CA GLU A 71 -10.12 -20.11 15.93
C GLU A 71 -9.69 -18.70 15.52
N LEU A 72 -8.45 -18.31 15.83
CA LEU A 72 -7.93 -16.97 15.64
C LEU A 72 -8.08 -16.44 14.20
N PRO A 73 -7.75 -17.19 13.13
CA PRO A 73 -7.92 -16.67 11.77
C PRO A 73 -9.36 -16.26 11.47
N ASN A 74 -10.32 -17.16 11.73
CA ASN A 74 -11.73 -16.86 11.51
C ASN A 74 -12.23 -15.73 12.43
N THR A 75 -11.79 -15.73 13.70
CA THR A 75 -12.16 -14.68 14.66
C THR A 75 -11.67 -13.32 14.19
N TRP A 76 -10.46 -13.26 13.62
CA TRP A 76 -9.85 -12.05 13.11
C TRP A 76 -10.61 -11.52 11.90
N ASP A 77 -10.95 -12.40 10.96
CA ASP A 77 -11.73 -12.06 9.76
C ASP A 77 -13.12 -11.52 10.10
N ASP A 78 -13.71 -11.94 11.23
CA ASP A 78 -15.01 -11.48 11.71
C ASP A 78 -14.96 -10.14 12.50
N ILE A 79 -13.77 -9.54 12.74
CA ILE A 79 -13.65 -8.27 13.49
C ILE A 79 -14.08 -7.10 12.59
N PRO A 80 -15.10 -6.30 12.99
CA PRO A 80 -15.48 -5.11 12.25
C PRO A 80 -14.36 -4.08 12.17
N LEU A 81 -14.24 -3.39 11.02
CA LEU A 81 -13.19 -2.40 10.75
C LEU A 81 -12.98 -1.37 11.89
N PRO A 82 -14.02 -0.75 12.49
CA PRO A 82 -13.81 0.23 13.57
C PRO A 82 -13.08 -0.34 14.81
N LYS A 83 -13.27 -1.64 15.09
CA LYS A 83 -12.61 -2.34 16.20
C LYS A 83 -11.21 -2.81 15.84
N LEU A 84 -10.93 -3.00 14.55
CA LEU A 84 -9.63 -3.44 14.06
C LEU A 84 -8.53 -2.43 14.39
N ASN A 85 -8.83 -1.12 14.39
CA ASN A 85 -7.88 -0.07 14.76
C ASN A 85 -7.38 -0.16 16.21
N ILE A 86 -8.27 -0.52 17.14
CA ILE A 86 -7.93 -0.75 18.56
C ILE A 86 -6.92 -1.91 18.66
N ILE A 87 -7.23 -3.01 17.97
CA ILE A 87 -6.37 -4.19 17.94
C ILE A 87 -5.03 -3.89 17.25
N ASN A 88 -5.04 -3.21 16.11
CA ASN A 88 -3.84 -2.87 15.36
C ASN A 88 -2.90 -1.96 16.14
N TRP A 89 -3.44 -1.01 16.91
CA TRP A 89 -2.64 -0.20 17.83
C TRP A 89 -1.98 -1.07 18.91
N ALA A 90 -2.75 -1.92 19.59
CA ALA A 90 -2.20 -2.80 20.61
C ALA A 90 -1.17 -3.78 20.04
N ASN A 91 -1.41 -4.32 18.84
CA ASN A 91 -0.51 -5.23 18.15
C ASN A 91 0.78 -4.52 17.73
N LEU A 92 0.71 -3.25 17.35
CA LEU A 92 1.91 -2.45 17.06
C LEU A 92 2.86 -2.38 18.26
N LEU A 93 2.33 -2.25 19.47
CA LEU A 93 3.14 -2.24 20.70
C LEU A 93 3.83 -3.58 20.99
N THR A 94 3.36 -4.69 20.42
CA THR A 94 3.90 -6.02 20.63
C THR A 94 4.84 -6.49 19.54
N GLN A 95 4.81 -5.87 18.35
CA GLN A 95 5.66 -6.27 17.21
C GLN A 95 6.54 -5.15 16.63
N GLY A 96 6.23 -3.88 16.91
CA GLY A 96 6.94 -2.72 16.37
C GLY A 96 8.36 -2.56 16.92
N ILE A 97 9.22 -1.95 16.11
CA ILE A 97 10.63 -1.68 16.42
C ILE A 97 10.92 -0.19 16.58
N GLY A 98 12.07 0.15 17.16
CA GLY A 98 12.53 1.53 17.27
C GLY A 98 11.74 2.39 18.25
N GLU A 99 12.04 3.69 18.20
CA GLU A 99 11.40 4.74 19.00
C GLU A 99 9.90 4.88 18.69
N ASP A 100 9.55 4.65 17.42
CA ASP A 100 8.21 4.90 16.88
C ASP A 100 7.35 3.63 16.78
N TYR A 101 7.82 2.49 17.31
CA TYR A 101 7.17 1.18 17.18
C TYR A 101 6.78 0.86 15.72
N ILE A 102 7.66 1.18 14.77
CA ILE A 102 7.37 1.02 13.35
C ILE A 102 7.30 -0.46 12.95
N CYS A 103 6.36 -0.79 12.07
CA CYS A 103 6.14 -2.14 11.55
C CYS A 103 5.66 -2.06 10.10
N LEU A 104 6.19 -2.92 9.24
CA LEU A 104 5.71 -3.13 7.88
C LEU A 104 4.47 -4.04 7.88
N ASN A 105 3.50 -3.75 7.02
CA ASN A 105 2.35 -4.63 6.80
C ASN A 105 2.66 -5.72 5.76
N GLU A 106 3.77 -5.60 5.04
CA GLU A 106 4.24 -6.59 4.07
C GLU A 106 4.78 -7.85 4.72
N HIS A 107 4.64 -8.96 4.01
CA HIS A 107 5.29 -10.20 4.37
C HIS A 107 6.81 -10.10 4.11
N MET A 108 7.63 -10.31 5.15
CA MET A 108 9.08 -10.44 5.02
C MET A 108 9.51 -11.90 4.80
N ALA A 109 10.63 -12.14 4.12
CA ALA A 109 11.14 -13.50 3.92
C ALA A 109 11.33 -14.24 5.26
N GLU A 110 11.23 -15.57 5.23
CA GLU A 110 11.39 -16.40 6.44
C GLU A 110 12.73 -16.09 7.15
N GLY A 111 12.64 -15.80 8.45
CA GLY A 111 13.80 -15.49 9.28
C GLY A 111 14.36 -14.07 9.13
N LYS A 112 13.78 -13.22 8.26
CA LYS A 112 14.10 -11.79 8.18
C LYS A 112 13.15 -10.96 9.03
N SER A 113 13.64 -9.82 9.50
CA SER A 113 12.88 -8.77 10.19
C SER A 113 13.40 -7.39 9.81
N LEU A 114 12.65 -6.34 10.17
CA LEU A 114 13.11 -4.96 9.98
C LEU A 114 14.44 -4.65 10.69
N LEU A 115 14.81 -5.42 11.72
CA LEU A 115 16.09 -5.27 12.41
C LEU A 115 17.30 -5.68 11.57
N ASP A 116 17.09 -6.41 10.47
CA ASP A 116 18.15 -6.79 9.54
C ASP A 116 18.53 -5.65 8.57
N PHE A 117 17.74 -4.57 8.57
CA PHE A 117 17.93 -3.40 7.72
C PHE A 117 18.25 -2.18 8.59
N SER A 118 19.39 -1.52 8.33
CA SER A 118 19.78 -0.35 9.14
C SER A 118 18.99 0.90 8.73
N THR A 119 18.74 1.05 7.43
CA THR A 119 18.10 2.21 6.82
C THR A 119 16.91 1.81 5.95
N LEU A 120 16.06 2.77 5.60
CA LEU A 120 14.99 2.55 4.60
C LEU A 120 15.57 2.06 3.27
N TYR A 121 16.74 2.58 2.88
CA TYR A 121 17.45 2.16 1.68
C TYR A 121 17.80 0.67 1.69
N ASP A 122 18.29 0.14 2.81
CA ASP A 122 18.71 -1.26 2.87
C ASP A 122 17.53 -2.22 2.63
N TYR A 123 16.35 -1.87 3.16
CA TYR A 123 15.12 -2.62 2.93
C TYR A 123 14.62 -2.47 1.48
N ASP A 124 14.47 -1.23 1.00
CA ASP A 124 13.93 -0.96 -0.33
C ASP A 124 14.83 -1.55 -1.44
N TYR A 125 16.15 -1.50 -1.25
CA TYR A 125 17.11 -2.08 -2.18
C TYR A 125 17.10 -3.62 -2.17
N ASP A 126 16.97 -4.27 -1.01
CA ASP A 126 16.80 -5.73 -0.93
C ASP A 126 15.52 -6.19 -1.64
N ASN A 127 14.41 -5.45 -1.45
CA ASN A 127 13.18 -5.69 -2.19
C ASN A 127 13.36 -5.49 -3.70
N TYR A 128 14.01 -4.42 -4.14
CA TYR A 128 14.35 -4.20 -5.55
C TYR A 128 15.13 -5.39 -6.15
N LEU A 129 16.17 -5.87 -5.47
CA LEU A 129 16.97 -7.01 -5.95
C LEU A 129 16.13 -8.28 -6.06
N PHE A 130 15.26 -8.54 -5.09
CA PHE A 130 14.32 -9.65 -5.14
C PHE A 130 13.38 -9.56 -6.35
N GLN A 131 12.80 -8.38 -6.61
CA GLN A 131 11.92 -8.14 -7.76
C GLN A 131 12.66 -8.29 -9.10
N GLU A 132 13.89 -7.78 -9.21
CA GLU A 132 14.70 -7.93 -10.42
C GLU A 132 15.03 -9.39 -10.73
N GLU A 133 15.32 -10.18 -9.70
CA GLU A 133 15.60 -11.60 -9.85
C GLU A 133 14.34 -12.38 -10.29
N ALA A 134 13.19 -12.12 -9.65
CA ALA A 134 11.92 -12.70 -10.06
C ALA A 134 11.58 -12.36 -11.53
N LYS A 135 11.71 -11.09 -11.93
CA LYS A 135 11.45 -10.65 -13.31
C LYS A 135 12.36 -11.33 -14.34
N LYS A 136 13.65 -11.51 -14.01
CA LYS A 136 14.59 -12.22 -14.90
C LYS A 136 14.22 -13.69 -15.09
N GLN A 137 13.69 -14.32 -14.06
CA GLN A 137 13.26 -15.72 -14.11
C GLN A 137 11.96 -15.88 -14.91
N ASP A 138 11.01 -14.99 -14.72
CA ASP A 138 9.66 -15.11 -15.29
C ASP A 138 9.53 -14.56 -16.71
N PHE A 139 10.33 -13.55 -17.08
CA PHE A 139 10.20 -12.84 -18.36
C PHE A 139 11.44 -13.01 -19.25
N SER A 140 11.32 -13.89 -20.25
CA SER A 140 12.35 -14.08 -21.27
C SER A 140 12.63 -12.78 -22.03
N GLY A 141 13.90 -12.37 -22.06
CA GLY A 141 14.33 -11.12 -22.70
C GLY A 141 14.17 -9.86 -21.84
N TYR A 142 13.80 -10.01 -20.56
CA TYR A 142 13.77 -8.91 -19.61
C TYR A 142 15.14 -8.22 -19.52
N LYS A 143 15.12 -6.89 -19.56
CA LYS A 143 16.29 -6.05 -19.33
C LYS A 143 16.09 -5.39 -17.98
N GLY A 144 17.06 -5.59 -17.08
CA GLY A 144 17.02 -4.98 -15.76
C GLY A 144 16.90 -3.47 -15.85
N VAL A 145 16.28 -2.89 -14.83
CA VAL A 145 16.08 -1.44 -14.71
C VAL A 145 17.05 -0.86 -13.68
N ASP A 146 17.31 0.44 -13.76
CA ASP A 146 18.10 1.11 -12.71
C ASP A 146 17.29 1.16 -11.41
N TYR A 147 17.98 1.06 -10.27
CA TYR A 147 17.35 1.26 -8.97
C TYR A 147 17.03 2.74 -8.71
N PHE A 148 15.80 3.01 -8.29
CA PHE A 148 15.36 4.28 -7.74
C PHE A 148 14.60 4.03 -6.43
N ALA A 149 14.60 5.03 -5.55
CA ALA A 149 13.90 4.95 -4.26
C ALA A 149 12.42 4.58 -4.47
N TYR A 150 11.91 3.65 -3.64
CA TYR A 150 10.49 3.29 -3.50
C TYR A 150 9.69 3.37 -4.80
N GLN A 151 10.04 2.50 -5.75
CA GLN A 151 9.21 2.28 -6.95
C GLN A 151 7.80 1.82 -6.57
N TYR A 152 7.73 0.93 -5.58
CA TYR A 152 6.48 0.39 -5.05
C TYR A 152 6.25 0.92 -3.64
N THR A 153 5.03 1.38 -3.37
CA THR A 153 4.62 1.87 -2.07
C THR A 153 4.73 0.77 -1.02
N SER A 154 5.21 1.11 0.18
CA SER A 154 5.12 0.23 1.35
C SER A 154 4.07 0.75 2.32
N TRP A 155 3.27 -0.15 2.87
CA TRP A 155 2.26 0.12 3.89
C TRP A 155 2.81 -0.23 5.28
N VAL A 156 2.68 0.73 6.19
CA VAL A 156 3.39 0.76 7.47
C VAL A 156 2.42 1.12 8.58
N ARG A 157 2.67 0.62 9.78
CA ARG A 157 2.05 1.09 11.02
C ARG A 157 3.14 1.68 11.91
N LEU A 158 2.85 2.80 12.56
CA LEU A 158 3.78 3.45 13.48
C LEU A 158 3.05 4.29 14.53
N LEU A 159 3.78 4.68 15.58
CA LEU A 159 3.35 5.66 16.55
C LEU A 159 3.94 7.02 16.23
N ILE A 160 3.08 8.03 16.11
CA ILE A 160 3.47 9.42 15.99
C ILE A 160 2.95 10.15 17.22
N GLN A 161 3.84 10.68 18.06
CA GLN A 161 3.43 11.31 19.34
C GLN A 161 2.52 10.40 20.18
N GLU A 162 2.90 9.12 20.30
CA GLU A 162 2.15 8.08 21.02
C GLU A 162 0.71 7.88 20.50
N GLN A 163 0.46 8.19 19.23
CA GLN A 163 -0.81 7.93 18.56
C GLN A 163 -0.57 6.99 17.39
N PHE A 164 -1.49 6.06 17.16
CA PHE A 164 -1.41 5.10 16.08
C PHE A 164 -1.70 5.74 14.72
N TYR A 165 -0.85 5.43 13.74
CA TYR A 165 -1.07 5.80 12.36
C TYR A 165 -0.85 4.59 11.47
N TYR A 166 -1.69 4.44 10.46
CA TYR A 166 -1.27 3.83 9.22
C TYR A 166 -0.45 4.84 8.44
N ALA A 167 0.50 4.35 7.66
CA ALA A 167 1.30 5.18 6.79
C ALA A 167 1.67 4.49 5.51
N SER A 168 1.84 5.28 4.46
CA SER A 168 2.35 4.82 3.18
C SER A 168 3.71 5.47 2.92
N PHE A 169 4.68 4.67 2.51
CA PHE A 169 6.02 5.10 2.14
C PHE A 169 6.16 4.98 0.63
N MET A 170 6.42 6.09 -0.06
CA MET A 170 6.59 6.10 -1.50
C MET A 170 7.63 7.12 -1.93
N SER A 171 8.10 7.03 -3.17
CA SER A 171 8.95 8.06 -3.74
C SER A 171 8.16 9.24 -4.27
N LEU A 172 8.81 10.40 -4.41
CA LEU A 172 8.22 11.56 -5.07
C LEU A 172 7.88 11.27 -6.54
N ALA A 173 8.69 10.45 -7.22
CA ALA A 173 8.43 10.04 -8.60
C ALA A 173 7.19 9.15 -8.71
N THR A 174 7.01 8.21 -7.76
CA THR A 174 5.81 7.37 -7.67
C THR A 174 4.58 8.21 -7.33
N HIS A 175 4.67 9.12 -6.36
CA HIS A 175 3.56 10.03 -6.05
C HIS A 175 3.14 10.87 -7.28
N PHE A 176 4.10 11.43 -8.02
CA PHE A 176 3.79 12.16 -9.26
C PHE A 176 3.14 11.26 -10.30
N LEU A 177 3.59 10.01 -10.42
CA LEU A 177 3.00 9.05 -11.35
C LEU A 177 1.56 8.73 -10.97
N ASP A 178 1.26 8.52 -9.68
CA ASP A 178 -0.09 8.22 -9.19
C ASP A 178 -1.07 9.35 -9.53
N GLU A 179 -0.65 10.60 -9.33
CA GLU A 179 -1.45 11.79 -9.69
C GLU A 179 -1.64 11.93 -11.22
N ILE A 180 -0.59 11.65 -11.99
CA ILE A 180 -0.64 11.61 -13.47
C ILE A 180 -1.57 10.50 -13.94
N GLU A 181 -1.54 9.33 -13.31
CA GLU A 181 -2.40 8.18 -13.63
C GLU A 181 -3.87 8.49 -13.32
N SER A 182 -4.15 9.08 -12.16
CA SER A 182 -5.51 9.49 -11.79
C SER A 182 -6.07 10.49 -12.80
N ALA A 183 -5.35 11.59 -13.06
CA ALA A 183 -5.78 12.60 -14.03
C ALA A 183 -5.88 12.06 -15.45
N GLY A 184 -4.95 11.18 -15.85
CA GLY A 184 -4.95 10.53 -17.15
C GLY A 184 -6.14 9.60 -17.33
N SER A 185 -6.52 8.85 -16.30
CA SER A 185 -7.67 7.93 -16.32
C SER A 185 -8.98 8.68 -16.49
N ASP A 186 -9.16 9.77 -15.74
CA ASP A 186 -10.31 10.66 -15.90
C ASP A 186 -10.37 11.27 -17.30
N HIS A 187 -9.22 11.69 -17.83
CA HIS A 187 -9.14 12.26 -19.18
C HIS A 187 -9.42 11.22 -20.26
N ILE A 188 -8.93 9.99 -20.15
CA ILE A 188 -9.25 8.89 -21.08
C ILE A 188 -10.77 8.64 -21.09
N ARG A 189 -11.42 8.61 -19.92
CA ARG A 189 -12.87 8.45 -19.82
C ARG A 189 -13.63 9.61 -20.49
N GLN A 190 -13.10 10.83 -20.44
CA GLN A 190 -13.67 11.97 -21.17
C GLN A 190 -13.48 11.86 -22.69
N LEU A 191 -12.32 11.38 -23.15
CA LEU A 191 -12.01 11.23 -24.57
C LEU A 191 -12.81 10.10 -25.23
N ILE A 192 -12.92 8.96 -24.55
CA ILE A 192 -13.67 7.79 -24.98
C ILE A 192 -14.49 7.30 -23.78
N PRO A 193 -15.76 7.75 -23.65
CA PRO A 193 -16.67 7.23 -22.63
C PRO A 193 -16.84 5.72 -22.77
N HIS A 194 -16.70 5.00 -21.67
CA HIS A 194 -16.77 3.55 -21.64
C HIS A 194 -17.18 3.04 -20.27
N ASP A 195 -17.81 1.87 -20.24
CA ASP A 195 -18.23 1.17 -19.03
C ASP A 195 -17.92 -0.32 -19.13
N TYR A 196 -17.89 -1.00 -17.98
CA TYR A 196 -17.84 -2.46 -17.94
C TYR A 196 -19.25 -3.03 -17.97
N VAL A 197 -19.50 -3.94 -18.90
CA VAL A 197 -20.78 -4.64 -19.10
C VAL A 197 -20.59 -6.16 -19.05
N ASP A 198 -21.65 -6.87 -18.69
CA ASP A 198 -21.64 -8.33 -18.67
C ASP A 198 -21.41 -8.91 -20.08
N GLY A 199 -20.47 -9.84 -20.16
CA GLY A 199 -20.27 -10.68 -21.33
C GLY A 199 -21.26 -11.85 -21.37
N ASN A 200 -21.24 -12.59 -22.48
CA ASN A 200 -22.20 -13.67 -22.74
C ASN A 200 -22.04 -14.87 -21.80
N ASP A 201 -20.87 -14.98 -21.18
CA ASP A 201 -20.53 -16.08 -20.29
C ASP A 201 -20.45 -15.65 -18.81
N GLN A 202 -20.85 -14.40 -18.50
CA GLN A 202 -20.85 -13.88 -17.14
C GLN A 202 -21.71 -14.75 -16.22
N GLY A 203 -21.18 -15.10 -15.05
CA GLY A 203 -21.89 -15.91 -14.04
C GLY A 203 -22.00 -17.39 -14.38
N LYS A 204 -21.47 -17.86 -15.52
CA LYS A 204 -21.54 -19.30 -15.86
C LYS A 204 -20.70 -20.13 -14.88
N PRO A 205 -21.25 -21.23 -14.33
CA PRO A 205 -20.50 -22.08 -13.41
C PRO A 205 -19.25 -22.66 -14.06
N GLU A 206 -18.14 -22.63 -13.35
CA GLU A 206 -16.87 -23.24 -13.75
C GLU A 206 -16.24 -23.95 -12.55
N LYS A 207 -15.32 -24.90 -12.77
CA LYS A 207 -14.63 -25.56 -11.66
C LYS A 207 -13.93 -24.51 -10.78
N GLY A 208 -14.37 -24.40 -9.53
CA GLY A 208 -13.83 -23.46 -8.54
C GLY A 208 -14.70 -22.21 -8.30
N GLY A 209 -15.78 -22.03 -9.05
CA GLY A 209 -16.73 -20.93 -8.84
C GLY A 209 -17.51 -20.57 -10.09
N PHE A 210 -17.44 -19.31 -10.53
CA PHE A 210 -18.15 -18.83 -11.72
C PHE A 210 -17.25 -17.96 -12.59
N LEU A 211 -17.58 -17.89 -13.87
CA LEU A 211 -16.84 -17.11 -14.85
C LEU A 211 -17.16 -15.62 -14.69
N TRP A 212 -16.12 -14.82 -14.53
CA TRP A 212 -16.17 -13.36 -14.55
C TRP A 212 -15.77 -12.88 -15.96
N ASP A 213 -16.76 -12.82 -16.84
CA ASP A 213 -16.68 -12.32 -18.22
C ASP A 213 -17.22 -10.89 -18.26
N MET A 214 -16.44 -9.92 -17.77
CA MET A 214 -16.73 -8.50 -17.98
C MET A 214 -16.09 -8.03 -19.29
N LYS A 215 -16.80 -7.18 -20.02
CA LYS A 215 -16.34 -6.55 -21.27
C LYS A 215 -16.42 -5.06 -21.17
N VAL A 216 -15.53 -4.37 -21.87
CA VAL A 216 -15.62 -2.93 -22.03
C VAL A 216 -16.58 -2.63 -23.17
N ASP A 217 -17.60 -1.80 -22.92
CA ASP A 217 -18.42 -1.15 -23.93
C ASP A 217 -17.94 0.29 -24.06
N ALA A 218 -17.41 0.65 -25.24
CA ALA A 218 -16.93 1.98 -25.56
C ALA A 218 -17.66 2.55 -26.77
N GLY A 219 -18.91 2.12 -27.02
CA GLY A 219 -19.73 2.61 -28.12
C GLY A 219 -19.15 2.33 -29.51
N GLY A 220 -18.42 1.21 -29.68
CA GLY A 220 -17.75 0.85 -30.93
C GLY A 220 -16.31 1.37 -31.05
N LEU A 221 -15.75 1.95 -29.98
CA LEU A 221 -14.36 2.42 -29.90
C LEU A 221 -13.47 1.53 -29.02
N GLU A 222 -13.86 0.29 -28.76
CA GLU A 222 -13.17 -0.60 -27.80
C GLU A 222 -11.72 -0.85 -28.21
N ALA A 223 -11.45 -1.03 -29.51
CA ALA A 223 -10.10 -1.25 -30.02
C ALA A 223 -9.22 0.01 -29.91
N GLN A 224 -9.81 1.19 -30.10
CA GLN A 224 -9.12 2.48 -29.95
C GLN A 224 -8.81 2.76 -28.50
N LEU A 225 -9.74 2.46 -27.59
CA LEU A 225 -9.53 2.56 -26.15
C LEU A 225 -8.41 1.62 -25.70
N GLU A 226 -8.41 0.36 -26.15
CA GLU A 226 -7.36 -0.61 -25.83
C GLU A 226 -5.98 -0.13 -26.32
N GLU A 227 -5.91 0.41 -27.54
CA GLU A 227 -4.66 0.96 -28.08
C GLU A 227 -4.21 2.22 -27.31
N LEU A 228 -5.14 3.13 -26.96
CA LEU A 228 -4.81 4.32 -26.17
C LEU A 228 -4.29 3.92 -24.77
N GLN A 229 -4.97 3.01 -24.08
CA GLN A 229 -4.53 2.47 -22.80
C GLN A 229 -3.17 1.74 -22.92
N SER A 230 -2.95 1.01 -24.01
CA SER A 230 -1.67 0.35 -24.26
C SER A 230 -0.53 1.35 -24.45
N ARG A 231 -0.75 2.45 -25.18
CA ARG A 231 0.27 3.51 -25.33
C ARG A 231 0.46 4.26 -24.02
N TRP A 232 -0.62 4.52 -23.29
CA TRP A 232 -0.61 5.18 -22.00
C TRP A 232 0.23 4.42 -20.97
N TYR A 233 0.06 3.10 -20.89
CA TYR A 233 0.88 2.26 -20.01
C TYR A 233 2.38 2.41 -20.31
N VAL A 234 2.78 2.42 -21.58
CA VAL A 234 4.19 2.63 -21.97
C VAL A 234 4.66 4.03 -21.56
N TYR A 235 3.86 5.05 -21.82
CA TYR A 235 4.16 6.42 -21.41
C TYR A 235 4.39 6.52 -19.89
N GLN A 236 3.53 5.91 -19.07
CA GLN A 236 3.66 5.93 -17.60
C GLN A 236 4.98 5.32 -17.15
N GLN A 237 5.38 4.18 -17.71
CA GLN A 237 6.66 3.53 -17.36
C GLN A 237 7.86 4.40 -17.71
N GLU A 238 7.88 4.98 -18.93
CA GLU A 238 8.95 5.87 -19.37
C GLU A 238 9.00 7.16 -18.54
N ARG A 239 7.83 7.72 -18.23
CA ARG A 239 7.69 8.95 -17.45
C ARG A 239 8.15 8.77 -16.01
N TRP A 240 7.82 7.64 -15.39
CA TRP A 240 8.31 7.31 -14.05
C TRP A 240 9.83 7.27 -14.02
N VAL A 241 10.48 6.59 -14.98
CA VAL A 241 11.95 6.57 -15.07
C VAL A 241 12.53 7.97 -15.26
N ALA A 242 11.92 8.80 -16.11
CA ALA A 242 12.36 10.17 -16.35
C ALA A 242 12.25 11.05 -15.08
N LEU A 243 11.15 10.93 -14.34
CA LEU A 243 10.94 11.60 -13.05
C LEU A 243 11.96 11.12 -12.01
N SER A 244 12.12 9.82 -11.84
CA SER A 244 13.07 9.26 -10.89
C SER A 244 14.50 9.73 -11.15
N ARG A 245 14.89 9.85 -12.43
CA ARG A 245 16.19 10.41 -12.82
C ARG A 245 16.32 11.89 -12.49
N SER A 246 15.34 12.72 -12.82
CA SER A 246 15.43 14.17 -12.58
C SER A 246 15.40 14.51 -11.09
N ILE A 247 14.67 13.75 -10.29
CA ILE A 247 14.53 13.94 -8.84
C ILE A 247 15.76 13.43 -8.07
N SER A 248 16.51 12.47 -8.63
CA SER A 248 17.68 11.88 -7.97
C SER A 248 18.77 12.90 -7.61
N ASP A 249 18.87 14.00 -8.35
CA ASP A 249 19.86 15.06 -8.14
C ASP A 249 19.40 16.15 -7.14
N LEU A 250 18.16 16.10 -6.67
CA LEU A 250 17.64 17.08 -5.72
C LEU A 250 18.24 16.89 -4.31
N PRO A 251 18.36 17.96 -3.49
CA PRO A 251 18.71 17.83 -2.09
C PRO A 251 17.76 16.91 -1.34
N SER A 252 18.26 16.13 -0.38
CA SER A 252 17.43 15.19 0.39
C SER A 252 16.25 15.88 1.07
N ALA A 253 15.05 15.32 0.87
CA ALA A 253 13.81 15.86 1.40
C ALA A 253 12.78 14.75 1.67
N VAL A 254 11.98 14.97 2.71
CA VAL A 254 10.79 14.20 3.04
C VAL A 254 9.60 15.14 2.96
N PHE A 255 8.54 14.74 2.27
CA PHE A 255 7.26 15.44 2.28
C PHE A 255 6.24 14.61 3.05
N ILE A 256 5.35 15.30 3.76
CA ILE A 256 4.28 14.67 4.54
C ILE A 256 2.96 15.21 4.03
N GLN A 257 2.04 14.29 3.74
CA GLN A 257 0.65 14.61 3.48
C GLN A 257 -0.22 13.77 4.42
N ASP A 258 -1.30 14.37 4.92
CA ASP A 258 -2.29 13.71 5.77
C ASP A 258 -3.59 13.62 4.96
N PRO A 259 -3.70 12.67 4.01
CA PRO A 259 -4.91 12.53 3.23
C PRO A 259 -6.09 12.18 4.14
N ASP A 260 -7.25 12.78 3.87
CA ASP A 260 -8.46 12.48 4.60
C ASP A 260 -9.14 11.26 3.97
N TRP A 261 -8.59 10.08 4.25
CA TRP A 261 -9.19 8.80 3.91
C TRP A 261 -9.98 8.29 5.11
N ASP A 262 -11.30 8.21 4.95
CA ASP A 262 -12.28 7.63 5.87
C ASP A 262 -12.04 7.97 7.35
N ASP A 263 -12.31 7.04 8.27
CA ASP A 263 -12.09 7.23 9.72
C ASP A 263 -10.68 6.80 10.18
N ASP A 264 -9.80 6.42 9.26
CA ASP A 264 -8.47 5.91 9.58
C ASP A 264 -7.40 7.01 9.69
N PRO A 265 -6.55 6.99 10.73
CA PRO A 265 -5.43 7.93 10.85
C PRO A 265 -4.31 7.52 9.89
N HIS A 266 -4.39 7.98 8.63
CA HIS A 266 -3.38 7.69 7.61
C HIS A 266 -2.44 8.87 7.37
N ARG A 267 -1.13 8.59 7.20
CA ARG A 267 -0.11 9.58 6.84
C ARG A 267 0.75 9.09 5.68
N LEU A 268 0.92 9.94 4.68
CA LEU A 268 1.84 9.69 3.58
C LEU A 268 3.23 10.27 3.89
N PHE A 269 4.27 9.45 3.74
CA PHE A 269 5.66 9.88 3.73
C PHE A 269 6.23 9.72 2.32
N ILE A 270 6.60 10.85 1.72
CA ILE A 270 7.09 10.91 0.34
C ILE A 270 8.58 11.23 0.37
N PHE A 271 9.40 10.30 -0.10
CA PHE A 271 10.86 10.45 -0.13
C PHE A 271 11.30 10.83 -1.54
N ASN A 272 12.12 11.87 -1.69
CA ASN A 272 12.49 12.28 -3.05
C ASN A 272 13.51 11.34 -3.71
N ASN A 273 14.52 10.86 -2.99
CA ASN A 273 15.61 10.10 -3.61
C ASN A 273 16.32 9.11 -2.67
N VAL A 274 17.23 8.33 -3.26
CA VAL A 274 18.02 7.29 -2.58
C VAL A 274 18.88 7.86 -1.45
N THR A 275 19.43 9.07 -1.61
CA THR A 275 20.23 9.71 -0.56
C THR A 275 19.38 9.97 0.68
N THR A 276 18.13 10.41 0.52
CA THR A 276 17.16 10.55 1.62
C THR A 276 16.94 9.23 2.34
N LEU A 277 16.71 8.14 1.61
CA LEU A 277 16.48 6.82 2.23
C LEU A 277 17.67 6.32 3.06
N LYS A 278 18.90 6.63 2.64
CA LYS A 278 20.13 6.27 3.37
C LYS A 278 20.32 7.05 4.67
N LEU A 279 19.67 8.20 4.83
CA LEU A 279 19.77 9.03 6.02
C LEU A 279 18.80 8.59 7.13
N ILE A 280 17.79 7.77 6.79
CA ILE A 280 16.70 7.43 7.69
C ILE A 280 16.85 6.00 8.18
N ARG A 281 17.10 5.85 9.48
CA ARG A 281 17.20 4.53 10.13
C ARG A 281 15.83 4.08 10.61
N TRP A 282 15.51 2.80 10.43
CA TRP A 282 14.24 2.22 10.88
C TRP A 282 13.98 2.46 12.38
N GLN A 283 15.01 2.31 13.22
CA GLN A 283 14.88 2.46 14.66
C GLN A 283 14.65 3.90 15.13
N HIS A 284 14.95 4.88 14.28
CA HIS A 284 14.92 6.32 14.56
C HIS A 284 14.09 7.05 13.49
N PHE A 285 13.06 6.39 12.95
CA PHE A 285 12.40 6.80 11.72
C PHE A 285 11.91 8.24 11.74
N LEU A 286 11.09 8.62 12.73
CA LEU A 286 10.56 9.98 12.82
C LEU A 286 11.63 11.00 13.17
N SER A 287 12.60 10.63 14.01
CA SER A 287 13.68 11.55 14.43
C SER A 287 14.65 11.85 13.28
N ASP A 288 14.96 10.87 12.43
CA ASP A 288 15.77 11.04 11.23
C ASP A 288 14.98 11.72 10.08
N CYS A 289 13.66 11.49 9.97
CA CYS A 289 12.81 12.22 9.02
C CYS A 289 12.71 13.71 9.34
N LYS A 290 12.57 14.07 10.61
CA LYS A 290 12.29 15.44 11.08
C LYS A 290 13.18 16.55 10.46
N PRO A 291 14.52 16.42 10.42
CA PRO A 291 15.38 17.46 9.81
C PRO A 291 15.27 17.54 8.28
N LEU A 292 14.69 16.54 7.63
CA LEU A 292 14.53 16.45 6.18
C LEU A 292 13.14 16.90 5.70
N ILE A 293 12.21 17.14 6.62
CA ILE A 293 10.84 17.55 6.28
C ILE A 293 10.86 18.90 5.58
N THR A 294 10.23 18.98 4.42
CA THR A 294 10.00 20.21 3.67
C THR A 294 8.55 20.32 3.20
N ASP A 295 8.15 21.51 2.78
CA ASP A 295 6.79 21.77 2.31
C ASP A 295 6.59 21.22 0.88
N PHE A 296 5.50 20.47 0.68
CA PHE A 296 5.12 19.94 -0.63
C PHE A 296 4.70 21.03 -1.61
N SER A 297 4.32 22.22 -1.12
CA SER A 297 4.01 23.38 -1.98
C SER A 297 5.12 23.72 -2.97
N LEU A 298 6.37 23.37 -2.64
CA LEU A 298 7.53 23.54 -3.52
C LEU A 298 7.45 22.68 -4.80
N MET A 299 6.72 21.57 -4.76
CA MET A 299 6.60 20.60 -5.85
C MET A 299 5.29 20.75 -6.64
N GLU A 300 4.32 21.54 -6.15
CA GLU A 300 2.99 21.66 -6.76
C GLU A 300 3.01 22.18 -8.20
N GLU A 301 3.83 23.19 -8.50
CA GLU A 301 3.92 23.75 -9.85
C GLU A 301 4.48 22.71 -10.83
N GLN A 302 5.48 21.94 -10.38
CA GLN A 302 6.07 20.87 -11.17
C GLN A 302 5.05 19.76 -11.40
N LEU A 303 4.32 19.33 -10.36
CA LEU A 303 3.27 18.32 -10.47
C LEU A 303 2.18 18.75 -11.46
N LYS A 304 1.67 19.98 -11.34
CA LYS A 304 0.66 20.55 -12.25
C LYS A 304 1.15 20.55 -13.70
N LYS A 305 2.42 20.90 -13.92
CA LYS A 305 3.03 20.86 -15.24
C LYS A 305 3.09 19.43 -15.79
N GLU A 306 3.55 18.47 -15.01
CA GLU A 306 3.67 17.07 -15.44
C GLU A 306 2.28 16.46 -15.77
N ILE A 307 1.25 16.78 -15.00
CA ILE A 307 -0.15 16.40 -15.30
C ILE A 307 -0.60 17.05 -16.61
N GLY A 308 -0.35 18.35 -16.80
CA GLY A 308 -0.73 19.07 -18.03
C GLY A 308 -0.03 18.54 -19.30
N ASP A 309 1.24 18.17 -19.17
CA ASP A 309 2.03 17.56 -20.24
C ASP A 309 1.46 16.17 -20.60
N ALA A 310 1.10 15.36 -19.60
CA ALA A 310 0.48 14.05 -19.80
C ALA A 310 -0.90 14.11 -20.47
N ILE A 311 -1.77 15.04 -20.03
CA ILE A 311 -3.09 15.26 -20.64
C ILE A 311 -2.96 15.70 -22.10
N SER A 312 -1.99 16.58 -22.40
CA SER A 312 -1.69 17.01 -23.76
C SER A 312 -1.26 15.82 -24.62
N TRP A 313 -0.34 15.00 -24.11
CA TRP A 313 0.13 13.78 -24.78
C TRP A 313 -1.00 12.78 -25.06
N LEU A 314 -1.90 12.55 -24.10
CA LEU A 314 -3.08 11.67 -24.27
C LEU A 314 -4.01 12.20 -25.36
N SER A 315 -4.27 13.51 -25.37
CA SER A 315 -5.12 14.16 -26.36
C SER A 315 -4.55 14.05 -27.77
N GLU A 316 -3.23 14.17 -27.92
CA GLU A 316 -2.54 14.00 -29.20
C GLU A 316 -2.57 12.55 -29.68
N ASN A 317 -2.29 11.59 -28.79
CA ASN A 317 -2.33 10.17 -29.13
C ASN A 317 -3.73 9.70 -29.48
N HIS A 318 -4.75 10.19 -28.78
CA HIS A 318 -6.15 9.90 -29.13
C HIS A 318 -6.49 10.39 -30.55
N LYS A 319 -6.11 11.62 -30.90
CA LYS A 319 -6.32 12.16 -32.26
C LYS A 319 -5.58 11.34 -33.33
N ASP A 320 -4.35 10.91 -33.03
CA ASP A 320 -3.57 10.04 -33.92
C ASP A 320 -4.26 8.69 -34.14
N ILE A 321 -4.72 8.05 -33.05
CA ILE A 321 -5.43 6.76 -33.10
C ILE A 321 -6.69 6.89 -33.95
N LEU A 322 -7.54 7.89 -33.70
CA LEU A 322 -8.77 8.09 -34.49
C LEU A 322 -8.49 8.30 -35.98
N LYS A 323 -7.33 8.84 -36.34
CA LYS A 323 -6.97 9.15 -37.74
C LYS A 323 -6.28 7.99 -38.44
N ASN A 324 -5.42 7.26 -37.73
CA ASN A 324 -4.39 6.41 -38.35
C ASN A 324 -4.44 4.94 -37.89
N PHE A 325 -5.11 4.63 -36.78
CA PHE A 325 -5.18 3.25 -36.27
C PHE A 325 -6.27 2.45 -37.00
N ASP A 326 -5.91 1.27 -37.50
CA ASP A 326 -6.88 0.31 -38.05
C ASP A 326 -7.34 -0.65 -36.94
N PRO A 327 -8.61 -0.54 -36.46
CA PRO A 327 -9.13 -1.38 -35.38
C PRO A 327 -9.23 -2.87 -35.75
N LYS A 328 -9.05 -3.23 -37.03
CA LYS A 328 -9.00 -4.64 -37.47
C LYS A 328 -7.65 -5.30 -37.18
N ILE A 329 -6.61 -4.52 -36.89
CA ILE A 329 -5.28 -5.02 -36.54
C ILE A 329 -5.19 -5.11 -35.02
N THR A 330 -5.63 -6.24 -34.46
CA THR A 330 -5.55 -6.48 -33.01
C THR A 330 -4.25 -7.18 -32.64
N LYS A 331 -3.60 -6.71 -31.56
CA LYS A 331 -2.44 -7.40 -30.99
C LYS A 331 -2.92 -8.72 -30.40
N LEU A 332 -2.32 -9.84 -30.82
CA LEU A 332 -2.62 -11.15 -30.23
C LEU A 332 -2.19 -11.14 -28.76
N ARG A 333 -3.17 -11.14 -27.87
CA ARG A 333 -2.96 -11.30 -26.43
C ARG A 333 -3.48 -12.66 -25.99
N LYS A 334 -2.80 -13.26 -25.01
CA LYS A 334 -3.28 -14.49 -24.38
C LYS A 334 -4.59 -14.15 -23.67
N LYS A 335 -5.71 -14.76 -24.09
CA LYS A 335 -6.97 -14.64 -23.36
C LYS A 335 -6.84 -15.38 -22.03
N THR A 336 -7.04 -14.65 -20.95
CA THR A 336 -7.07 -15.21 -19.59
C THR A 336 -8.53 -15.38 -19.17
N LYS A 337 -8.89 -16.59 -18.73
CA LYS A 337 -10.20 -16.86 -18.15
C LYS A 337 -10.13 -16.50 -16.66
N ILE A 338 -10.95 -15.57 -16.20
CA ILE A 338 -11.05 -15.21 -14.78
C ILE A 338 -12.17 -16.02 -14.16
N ILE A 339 -11.84 -16.88 -13.19
CA ILE A 339 -12.80 -17.65 -12.42
C ILE A 339 -12.84 -17.04 -11.03
N MET A 340 -13.99 -16.45 -10.68
CA MET A 340 -14.23 -15.93 -9.35
C MET A 340 -14.69 -17.07 -8.45
N SER A 341 -14.20 -17.09 -7.22
CA SER A 341 -14.62 -18.10 -6.24
C SER A 341 -16.10 -17.90 -5.91
N SER A 342 -16.78 -18.97 -5.48
CA SER A 342 -18.19 -18.88 -5.08
C SER A 342 -18.44 -17.95 -3.89
N ARG A 343 -17.40 -17.61 -3.10
CA ARG A 343 -17.48 -16.68 -1.97
C ARG A 343 -17.04 -15.25 -2.31
N ALA A 344 -16.41 -15.04 -3.47
CA ALA A 344 -15.82 -13.75 -3.80
C ALA A 344 -16.83 -12.59 -3.79
N MET A 345 -18.11 -12.86 -4.11
CA MET A 345 -19.16 -11.82 -4.04
C MET A 345 -19.59 -11.51 -2.60
N GLU A 346 -19.53 -12.48 -1.69
CA GLU A 346 -19.76 -12.24 -0.25
C GLU A 346 -18.60 -11.42 0.32
N ASP A 347 -17.36 -11.79 -0.03
CA ASP A 347 -16.16 -11.06 0.38
C ASP A 347 -16.16 -9.62 -0.13
N LEU A 348 -16.56 -9.37 -1.39
CA LEU A 348 -16.68 -8.02 -1.95
C LEU A 348 -17.84 -7.22 -1.33
N ALA A 349 -18.98 -7.86 -1.04
CA ALA A 349 -20.11 -7.18 -0.41
C ALA A 349 -19.80 -6.76 1.04
N ASN A 350 -18.96 -7.51 1.75
CA ASN A 350 -18.49 -7.17 3.09
C ASN A 350 -17.47 -6.01 3.10
N ILE A 351 -16.92 -5.63 1.94
CA ILE A 351 -16.07 -4.43 1.80
C ILE A 351 -16.94 -3.17 1.70
N ASP A 352 -18.13 -3.25 1.10
CA ASP A 352 -19.07 -2.14 0.93
C ASP A 352 -20.03 -1.95 2.12
N SER A 353 -20.14 -2.93 3.02
CA SER A 353 -21.04 -2.82 4.17
C SER A 353 -20.43 -2.00 5.30
N ASP A 354 -20.29 -0.69 5.08
CA ASP A 354 -20.31 0.36 6.09
C ASP A 354 -21.72 0.49 6.71
N ASP A 355 -22.33 -0.64 7.07
CA ASP A 355 -23.55 -0.62 7.85
C ASP A 355 -23.17 -0.26 9.29
N GLU A 356 -23.20 1.05 9.59
CA GLU A 356 -23.39 1.55 10.95
C GLU A 356 -24.51 0.73 11.60
N PRO A 357 -24.27 0.03 12.72
CA PRO A 357 -25.39 -0.45 13.50
C PRO A 357 -26.04 0.78 14.14
N TYR A 358 -27.09 1.25 13.49
CA TYR A 358 -28.08 2.13 14.09
C TYR A 358 -28.51 1.60 15.47
N GLN A 359 -28.31 2.48 16.46
CA GLN A 359 -28.89 2.56 17.82
C GLN A 359 -28.13 1.92 18.99
#